data_AF-A0A7S1JDH5-F1
#
_entry.id   AF-A0A7S1JDH5-F1
#
_cell.length_a   1.000
_cell.length_b   1.000
_cell.length_c   1.000
_cell.angle_alpha   90.00
_cell.angle_beta   90.00
_cell.angle_gamma   90.00
#
_symmetry.space_group_name_H-M   'P 1'
#
loop_
_entity.id
_entity.type
_entity.pdbx_description
1 polymer ?
#
loop_
_entity_poly.entity_id
_entity_poly.type
_entity_poly.pdbx_seq_one_letter_code
_entity_poly.pdbx_strand_id
1 'polypeptide(L)'
;GRSMYFKQLLLPQGPECGAGANPFMQVLRRRFLDVVQPSLVPPEVLSRPPRYITLAVRTGTRRLSNQLELIGRLRSTYGEGLVHEFTGITKDTMRSVLTLLAETRVLIGPHGAGLTSLLFLARNGSLLELRPTYYGSRKGIRSFEHLGMHAS
;
A
#
# COMPACT_ATOMS: atom_id res chain seq x y z
N GLY A 1 -21.37 8.25 -32.76
CA GLY A 1 -20.35 8.07 -31.71
C GLY A 1 -20.83 7.04 -30.72
N ARG A 2 -19.99 6.07 -30.31
CA ARG A 2 -20.37 5.05 -29.33
C ARG A 2 -20.45 5.70 -27.95
N SER A 3 -21.66 5.74 -27.38
CA SER A 3 -21.90 6.17 -26.01
C SER A 3 -21.44 5.09 -25.03
N MET A 4 -20.60 5.46 -24.06
CA MET A 4 -20.27 4.61 -22.91
C MET A 4 -21.26 4.89 -21.78
N TYR A 5 -21.84 3.83 -21.22
CA TYR A 5 -22.70 3.91 -20.04
C TYR A 5 -22.03 3.22 -18.85
N PHE A 6 -22.05 3.89 -17.69
CA PHE A 6 -21.52 3.36 -16.44
C PHE A 6 -22.62 2.56 -15.73
N LYS A 7 -22.39 1.26 -15.55
CA LYS A 7 -23.37 0.33 -14.93
C LYS A 7 -23.43 0.47 -13.40
N GLN A 8 -22.38 0.97 -12.77
CA GLN A 8 -22.31 1.13 -11.33
C GLN A 8 -21.28 2.20 -10.95
N LEU A 9 -21.70 3.17 -10.15
CA LEU A 9 -20.85 4.20 -9.57
C LEU A 9 -20.79 3.95 -8.06
N LEU A 10 -19.62 3.59 -7.55
CA LEU A 10 -19.39 3.41 -6.12
C LEU A 10 -18.70 4.67 -5.58
N LEU A 11 -19.42 5.45 -4.79
CA LEU A 11 -18.92 6.65 -4.12
C LEU A 11 -18.66 6.32 -2.64
N PRO A 12 -17.41 6.02 -2.25
CA PRO A 12 -17.11 5.78 -0.85
C PRO A 12 -17.19 7.08 -0.06
N GLN A 13 -17.95 7.06 1.03
CA GLN A 13 -17.81 8.02 2.12
C GLN A 13 -16.47 7.73 2.81
N GLY A 14 -15.67 8.78 3.04
CA GLY A 14 -14.36 8.63 3.67
C GLY A 14 -14.51 8.02 5.07
N PRO A 15 -13.74 6.97 5.42
CA PRO A 15 -13.78 6.44 6.78
C PRO A 15 -13.29 7.49 7.77
N GLU A 16 -13.86 7.50 8.98
CA GLU A 16 -13.28 8.23 10.11
C GLU A 16 -11.85 7.75 10.35
N CYS A 17 -10.96 8.69 10.66
CA CYS A 17 -9.55 8.39 10.86
C CYS A 17 -9.37 7.35 11.98
N GLY A 18 -8.88 6.15 11.63
CA GLY A 18 -8.65 5.07 12.59
C GLY A 18 -9.82 4.11 12.80
N ALA A 19 -10.91 4.23 12.04
CA ALA A 19 -11.88 3.16 11.92
C ALA A 19 -11.20 1.94 11.26
N GLY A 20 -11.35 0.75 11.85
CA GLY A 20 -10.81 -0.49 11.28
C GLY A 20 -11.35 -0.75 9.87
N ALA A 21 -10.63 -1.56 9.10
CA ALA A 21 -10.91 -1.86 7.69
C ALA A 21 -12.41 -1.97 7.37
N ASN A 22 -12.94 -0.89 6.75
CA ASN A 22 -14.32 -0.79 6.30
C ASN A 22 -14.69 -2.04 5.47
N PRO A 23 -15.76 -2.80 5.78
CA PRO A 23 -16.17 -3.98 5.02
C PRO A 23 -16.24 -3.76 3.51
N PHE A 24 -16.59 -2.54 3.08
CA PHE A 24 -16.55 -2.13 1.68
C PHE A 24 -15.14 -2.22 1.09
N MET A 25 -14.12 -1.72 1.81
CA MET A 25 -12.73 -1.79 1.36
C MET A 25 -12.23 -3.23 1.24
N GLN A 26 -12.72 -4.13 2.09
CA GLN A 26 -12.40 -5.55 1.99
C GLN A 26 -12.99 -6.17 0.72
N VAL A 27 -14.26 -5.88 0.42
CA VAL A 27 -14.93 -6.35 -0.81
C VAL A 27 -14.27 -5.75 -2.05
N LEU A 28 -14.03 -4.44 -2.06
CA LEU A 28 -13.37 -3.73 -3.16
C LEU A 28 -11.98 -4.31 -3.42
N ARG A 29 -11.19 -4.50 -2.36
CA ARG A 29 -9.86 -5.10 -2.45
C ARG A 29 -9.92 -6.52 -2.98
N ARG A 30 -10.81 -7.37 -2.46
CA ARG A 30 -10.97 -8.75 -2.95
C ARG A 30 -11.28 -8.77 -4.44
N ARG A 31 -12.25 -7.97 -4.89
CA ARG A 31 -12.59 -7.85 -6.32
C ARG A 31 -11.43 -7.33 -7.16
N PHE A 32 -10.68 -6.35 -6.65
CA PHE A 32 -9.50 -5.85 -7.32
C PHE A 32 -8.45 -6.95 -7.52
N LEU A 33 -8.12 -7.70 -6.46
CA LEU A 33 -7.13 -8.78 -6.51
C LEU A 33 -7.58 -9.94 -7.41
N ASP A 34 -8.86 -10.31 -7.39
CA ASP A 34 -9.36 -11.48 -8.12
C ASP A 34 -9.57 -11.17 -9.62
N VAL A 35 -9.92 -9.93 -9.97
CA VAL A 35 -10.38 -9.58 -11.33
C VAL A 35 -9.43 -8.62 -12.04
N VAL A 36 -8.93 -7.61 -11.33
CA VAL A 36 -8.23 -6.47 -11.96
C VAL A 36 -6.72 -6.68 -11.95
N GLN A 37 -6.14 -7.04 -10.81
CA GLN A 37 -4.69 -7.19 -10.64
C GLN A 37 -4.04 -8.17 -11.64
N PRO A 38 -4.64 -9.34 -11.98
CA PRO A 38 -4.07 -10.26 -12.95
C PRO A 38 -3.92 -9.69 -14.37
N SER A 39 -4.70 -8.65 -14.72
CA SER A 39 -4.59 -7.98 -16.02
C SER A 39 -3.50 -6.89 -16.05
N LEU A 40 -3.08 -6.40 -14.88
CA LEU A 40 -2.17 -5.24 -14.76
C LEU A 40 -0.74 -5.65 -14.39
N VAL A 41 -0.58 -6.78 -13.70
CA VAL A 41 0.68 -7.26 -13.14
C VAL A 41 1.10 -8.55 -13.87
N PRO A 42 2.39 -8.73 -14.23
CA PRO A 42 2.88 -9.97 -14.85
C PRO A 42 2.53 -11.23 -14.03
N PRO A 43 2.09 -12.34 -14.66
CA PRO A 43 1.76 -13.57 -13.93
C PRO A 43 2.91 -14.12 -13.08
N GLU A 44 4.15 -13.95 -13.53
CA GLU A 44 5.37 -14.40 -12.84
C GLU A 44 5.58 -13.65 -11.52
N VAL A 45 5.02 -12.45 -11.39
CA VAL A 45 5.01 -11.66 -10.16
C VAL A 45 3.95 -12.20 -9.20
N LEU A 46 2.77 -12.56 -9.70
CA LEU A 46 1.67 -13.03 -8.88
C LEU A 46 1.85 -14.48 -8.41
N SER A 47 2.64 -15.29 -9.12
CA SER A 47 2.92 -16.68 -8.77
C SER A 47 3.95 -16.86 -7.64
N ARG A 48 4.67 -15.79 -7.25
CA ARG A 48 5.68 -15.83 -6.19
C ARG A 48 5.17 -15.18 -4.90
N PRO A 49 5.67 -15.62 -3.72
CA PRO A 49 5.36 -14.93 -2.48
C PRO A 49 5.93 -13.49 -2.51
N PRO A 50 5.18 -12.49 -2.02
CA PRO A 50 5.69 -11.13 -1.89
C PRO A 50 6.81 -11.10 -0.86
N ARG A 51 7.86 -10.34 -1.15
CA ARG A 51 9.10 -10.35 -0.36
C ARG A 51 9.63 -8.96 -0.03
N TYR A 52 9.12 -7.91 -0.70
CA TYR A 52 9.69 -6.57 -0.55
C TYR A 52 9.15 -5.83 0.65
N ILE A 53 10.02 -5.02 1.25
CA ILE A 53 9.68 -3.94 2.16
C ILE A 53 9.76 -2.66 1.34
N THR A 54 8.62 -2.00 1.14
CA THR A 54 8.55 -0.78 0.33
C THR A 54 8.25 0.41 1.22
N LEU A 55 9.05 1.47 1.08
CA LEU A 55 8.79 2.75 1.72
C LEU A 55 8.09 3.71 0.76
N ALA A 56 6.88 4.14 1.11
CA ALA A 56 6.20 5.25 0.46
C ALA A 56 6.85 6.57 0.91
N VAL A 57 7.78 7.05 0.09
CA VAL A 57 8.51 8.30 0.30
C VAL A 57 7.64 9.49 -0.08
N ARG A 58 7.61 10.51 0.78
CA ARG A 58 6.90 11.77 0.53
C ARG A 58 7.87 12.94 0.56
N THR A 59 7.59 13.94 -0.26
CA THR A 59 8.30 15.23 -0.24
C THR A 59 7.50 16.28 0.55
N GLY A 60 8.15 17.39 0.91
CA GLY A 60 7.52 18.51 1.62
C GLY A 60 7.12 18.20 3.06
N THR A 61 5.96 18.71 3.48
CA THR A 61 5.50 18.70 4.89
C THR A 61 5.16 17.32 5.45
N ARG A 62 5.02 16.30 4.59
CA ARG A 62 4.72 14.91 4.98
C ARG A 62 5.94 13.99 4.91
N ARG A 63 7.14 14.54 4.71
CA ARG A 63 8.40 13.78 4.69
C ARG A 63 8.78 13.31 6.09
N LEU A 64 9.30 12.09 6.19
CA LEU A 64 9.93 11.60 7.42
C LEU A 64 11.28 12.30 7.61
N SER A 65 11.50 12.93 8.76
CA SER A 65 12.74 13.63 9.07
C SER A 65 13.96 12.69 9.09
N ASN A 66 13.76 11.44 9.54
CA ASN A 66 14.78 10.40 9.63
C ASN A 66 14.68 9.33 8.53
N GLN A 67 14.16 9.68 7.35
CA GLN A 67 13.94 8.74 6.25
C GLN A 67 15.21 7.94 5.87
N LEU A 68 16.34 8.62 5.71
CA LEU A 68 17.60 7.99 5.30
C LEU A 68 18.09 6.98 6.34
N GLU A 69 17.96 7.32 7.62
CA GLU A 69 18.32 6.40 8.71
C GLU A 69 17.42 5.16 8.71
N LEU A 70 16.11 5.33 8.52
CA LEU A 70 15.16 4.23 8.44
C LEU A 70 15.48 3.29 7.28
N ILE A 71 15.74 3.83 6.09
CA ILE A 71 16.13 3.03 4.92
C ILE A 71 17.42 2.28 5.18
N GLY A 72 18.44 2.96 5.71
CA GLY A 72 19.74 2.36 6.03
C GLY A 72 19.59 1.19 7.00
N ARG A 73 18.82 1.37 8.08
CA ARG A 73 18.53 0.29 9.05
C ARG A 73 17.79 -0.87 8.40
N LEU A 74 16.73 -0.61 7.63
CA LEU A 74 15.99 -1.67 6.94
C LEU A 74 16.86 -2.46 5.97
N ARG A 75 17.69 -1.79 5.17
CA ARG A 75 18.62 -2.45 4.25
C ARG A 75 19.67 -3.27 4.99
N SER A 76 20.21 -2.75 6.11
CA SER A 76 21.17 -3.49 6.93
C SER A 76 20.56 -4.73 7.61
N THR A 77 19.29 -4.68 7.99
CA THR A 77 18.60 -5.77 8.69
C THR A 77 18.05 -6.83 7.74
N TYR A 78 17.48 -6.41 6.60
CA TYR A 78 16.73 -7.29 5.70
C TYR A 78 17.41 -7.52 4.35
N GLY A 79 18.47 -6.79 4.03
CA GLY A 79 19.20 -6.89 2.76
C GLY A 79 18.80 -5.79 1.78
N GLU A 80 19.80 -5.30 1.04
CA GLU A 80 19.64 -4.15 0.13
C GLU A 80 18.65 -4.42 -1.01
N GLY A 81 18.65 -5.63 -1.57
CA GLY A 81 17.75 -6.03 -2.65
C GLY A 81 16.30 -6.29 -2.25
N LEU A 82 15.94 -6.17 -0.97
CA LEU A 82 14.56 -6.36 -0.49
C LEU A 82 13.87 -5.05 -0.10
N VAL A 83 14.60 -3.94 -0.03
CA VAL A 83 14.08 -2.65 0.47
C VAL A 83 14.00 -1.64 -0.67
N HIS A 84 12.78 -1.28 -1.03
CA HIS A 84 12.48 -0.39 -2.14
C HIS A 84 11.86 0.92 -1.65
N GLU A 85 12.02 1.97 -2.45
CA GLU A 85 11.40 3.27 -2.21
C GLU A 85 10.42 3.58 -3.34
N PHE A 86 9.29 4.16 -3.00
CA PHE A 86 8.27 4.60 -3.95
C PHE A 86 7.82 6.02 -3.59
N THR A 87 8.06 6.99 -4.47
CA THR A 87 7.79 8.42 -4.20
C THR A 87 6.40 8.88 -4.65
N GLY A 88 5.69 8.08 -5.47
CA GLY A 88 4.42 8.46 -6.11
C GLY A 88 4.52 9.62 -7.10
N ILE A 89 5.71 10.21 -7.31
CA ILE A 89 5.96 11.36 -8.18
C ILE A 89 6.99 10.93 -9.24
N THR A 90 6.44 10.38 -10.32
CA THR A 90 6.91 10.40 -11.72
C THR A 90 8.40 10.25 -11.99
N LYS A 91 8.85 8.99 -12.04
CA LYS A 91 9.77 8.43 -13.06
C LYS A 91 9.37 6.99 -13.42
N ASP A 92 8.71 6.31 -12.50
CA ASP A 92 8.19 4.95 -12.69
C ASP A 92 6.91 4.92 -13.54
N THR A 93 6.81 3.92 -14.41
CA THR A 93 5.55 3.62 -15.11
C THR A 93 4.52 3.10 -14.12
N MET A 94 3.22 3.29 -14.42
CA MET A 94 2.15 2.70 -13.59
C MET A 94 2.34 1.17 -13.43
N ARG A 95 2.78 0.47 -14.49
CA ARG A 95 3.05 -0.96 -14.44
C ARG A 95 4.17 -1.32 -13.46
N SER A 96 5.27 -0.56 -13.42
CA SER A 96 6.37 -0.84 -12.48
C SER A 96 5.96 -0.58 -11.04
N VAL A 97 5.18 0.47 -10.78
CA VAL A 97 4.61 0.73 -9.45
C VAL A 97 3.69 -0.40 -9.00
N LEU A 98 2.76 -0.82 -9.86
CA LEU A 98 1.83 -1.91 -9.56
C LEU A 98 2.56 -3.24 -9.33
N THR A 99 3.61 -3.49 -10.11
CA THR A 99 4.48 -4.67 -9.94
C THR A 99 5.19 -4.63 -8.60
N LEU A 100 5.80 -3.50 -8.23
CA LEU A 100 6.46 -3.32 -6.94
C LEU A 100 5.49 -3.56 -5.78
N LEU A 101 4.29 -2.96 -5.84
CA LEU A 101 3.26 -3.13 -4.80
C LEU A 101 2.75 -4.58 -4.72
N ALA A 102 2.58 -5.27 -5.86
CA ALA A 102 2.21 -6.68 -5.88
C ALA A 102 3.30 -7.59 -5.29
N GLU A 103 4.58 -7.19 -5.34
CA GLU A 103 5.68 -7.90 -4.68
C GLU A 103 5.92 -7.44 -3.23
N THR A 104 5.26 -6.38 -2.80
CA THR A 104 5.45 -5.77 -1.48
C THR A 104 4.71 -6.58 -0.42
N ARG A 105 5.47 -7.12 0.53
CA ARG A 105 4.96 -7.77 1.73
C ARG A 105 4.64 -6.76 2.82
N VAL A 106 5.47 -5.72 2.96
CA VAL A 106 5.26 -4.66 3.94
C VAL A 106 5.43 -3.31 3.25
N LEU A 107 4.36 -2.52 3.22
CA LEU A 107 4.41 -1.13 2.80
C LEU A 107 4.50 -0.24 4.04
N ILE A 108 5.50 0.63 4.10
CA ILE A 108 5.71 1.57 5.21
C ILE A 108 5.52 2.97 4.66
N GLY A 109 4.70 3.80 5.30
CA GLY A 109 4.48 5.16 4.82
C GLY A 109 3.92 6.11 5.87
N PRO A 110 4.03 7.42 5.66
CA PRO A 110 3.36 8.39 6.52
C PRO A 110 1.84 8.24 6.40
N HIS A 111 1.13 8.51 7.51
CA HIS A 111 -0.33 8.43 7.57
C HIS A 111 -1.00 9.17 6.40
N GLY A 112 -1.96 8.51 5.74
CA GLY A 112 -2.65 9.05 4.57
C GLY A 112 -1.90 8.87 3.25
N ALA A 113 -0.76 8.17 3.23
CA ALA A 113 -0.10 7.73 2.01
C ALA A 113 -0.46 6.29 1.60
N GLY A 114 -1.01 5.48 2.52
CA GLY A 114 -1.10 4.03 2.36
C GLY A 114 -2.43 3.46 1.86
N LEU A 115 -3.56 4.15 2.05
CA LEU A 115 -4.88 3.55 1.83
C LEU A 115 -5.15 3.15 0.37
N THR A 116 -4.73 3.97 -0.59
CA THR A 116 -4.84 3.63 -2.01
C THR A 116 -3.84 2.53 -2.40
N SER A 117 -2.62 2.57 -1.86
CA SER A 117 -1.60 1.57 -2.14
C SER A 117 -1.96 0.18 -1.61
N LEU A 118 -2.74 0.11 -0.52
CA LEU A 118 -3.25 -1.13 0.07
C LEU A 118 -4.10 -1.98 -0.89
N LEU A 119 -4.79 -1.34 -1.84
CA LEU A 119 -5.55 -2.04 -2.88
C LEU A 119 -4.64 -2.86 -3.81
N PHE A 120 -3.42 -2.39 -4.04
CA PHE A 120 -2.47 -2.97 -4.98
C PHE A 120 -1.46 -3.92 -4.34
N LEU A 121 -1.42 -3.98 -3.00
CA LEU A 121 -0.56 -4.93 -2.28
C LEU A 121 -0.98 -6.37 -2.55
N ALA A 122 -0.02 -7.30 -2.47
CA ALA A 122 -0.29 -8.73 -2.44
C ALA A 122 -1.36 -9.11 -1.42
N ARG A 123 -2.07 -10.23 -1.62
CA ARG A 123 -3.18 -10.66 -0.75
C ARG A 123 -2.81 -10.65 0.75
N ASN A 124 -1.59 -11.09 1.08
CA ASN A 124 -1.02 -11.15 2.43
C ASN A 124 -0.05 -10.00 2.77
N GLY A 125 -0.05 -8.93 1.95
CA GLY A 125 0.70 -7.70 2.20
C GLY A 125 0.12 -6.91 3.37
N SER A 126 0.97 -6.18 4.07
CA SER A 126 0.59 -5.36 5.24
C SER A 126 1.01 -3.91 5.04
N LEU A 127 0.22 -2.99 5.58
CA LEU A 127 0.54 -1.56 5.61
C LEU A 127 0.92 -1.15 7.04
N LEU A 128 2.05 -0.46 7.17
CA LEU A 128 2.52 0.19 8.39
C LEU A 128 2.45 1.71 8.20
N GLU A 129 1.47 2.35 8.86
CA GLU A 129 1.33 3.81 8.83
C GLU A 129 2.08 4.50 9.99
N LEU A 130 2.92 5.46 9.63
CA LEU A 130 3.65 6.33 10.55
C LEU A 130 2.84 7.60 10.80
N ARG A 131 2.38 7.77 12.05
CA ARG A 131 1.58 8.92 12.47
C ARG A 131 2.45 10.04 13.04
N PRO A 132 2.21 11.31 12.67
CA PRO A 132 2.88 12.44 13.31
C PRO A 132 2.49 12.56 14.79
N THR A 133 3.42 13.03 15.62
CA THR A 133 3.24 13.14 17.08
C THR A 133 2.15 14.13 17.50
N TYR A 134 1.82 15.11 16.65
CA TYR A 134 0.81 16.14 16.92
C TYR A 134 -0.64 15.69 16.70
N TYR A 135 -0.89 14.46 16.22
CA TYR A 135 -2.23 13.92 15.98
C TYR A 135 -3.01 13.48 17.24
N GLY A 136 -2.55 13.86 18.44
CA GLY A 136 -3.24 13.55 19.69
C GLY A 136 -2.83 12.20 20.29
N SER A 137 -2.35 12.31 21.52
CA SER A 137 -1.94 11.28 22.49
C SER A 137 -2.73 9.96 22.51
N ARG A 138 -2.19 8.89 21.90
CA ARG A 138 -2.07 7.53 22.49
C ARG A 138 -0.92 6.71 21.85
N LYS A 139 0.33 7.15 22.05
CA LYS A 139 1.59 6.45 21.68
C LYS A 139 1.77 6.16 20.18
N GLY A 140 2.91 6.61 19.66
CA GLY A 140 3.32 6.42 18.27
C GLY A 140 3.24 4.97 17.81
N ILE A 141 2.94 4.82 16.52
CA ILE A 141 2.65 3.56 15.82
C ILE A 141 1.32 2.93 16.28
N ARG A 142 0.24 3.30 15.59
CA ARG A 142 -1.05 2.58 15.68
C ARG A 142 -1.72 2.52 14.31
N SER A 143 -1.49 1.42 13.62
CA SER A 143 -2.50 0.54 13.00
C SER A 143 -1.77 -0.51 12.18
N PHE A 144 -1.80 -1.76 12.63
CA PHE A 144 -1.53 -2.90 11.76
C PHE A 144 -2.85 -3.24 11.07
N GLU A 145 -3.09 -2.71 9.87
CA GLU A 145 -4.14 -3.26 9.03
C GLU A 145 -3.57 -4.49 8.31
N HIS A 146 -3.75 -5.65 8.94
CA HIS A 146 -3.56 -6.92 8.27
C HIS A 146 -4.85 -7.24 7.50
N LEU A 147 -4.90 -6.91 6.20
CA LEU A 147 -5.95 -7.39 5.29
C LEU A 147 -5.65 -8.82 4.78
N GLY A 148 -5.06 -9.65 5.64
CA GLY A 148 -4.83 -11.05 5.37
C GLY A 148 -6.14 -11.81 5.51
N MET A 149 -6.75 -12.16 4.38
CA MET A 149 -7.77 -13.20 4.37
C MET A 149 -7.08 -14.53 4.66
N HIS A 150 -7.32 -15.09 5.85
CA HIS A 150 -7.11 -16.51 6.07
C HIS A 150 -8.02 -17.25 5.09
N ALA A 151 -7.42 -17.97 4.14
CA ALA A 151 -8.12 -18.99 3.39
C ALA A 151 -8.27 -20.18 4.35
N SER A 152 -9.48 -20.35 4.87
CA SER A 152 -10.01 -21.64 5.33
C SER A 152 -10.84 -22.24 4.22
#